data_AF-A0A814CVR4-F1
#
_entry.id   AF-A0A814CVR4-F1
#
_cell.length_a   1.000
_cell.length_b   1.000
_cell.length_c   1.000
_cell.angle_alpha   90.00
_cell.angle_beta   90.00
_cell.angle_gamma   90.00
#
_symmetry.space_group_name_H-M   'P 1'
#
loop_
_entity.id
_entity.type
_entity.pdbx_description
1 polymer ?
#
loop_
_entity_poly.entity_id
_entity_poly.type
_entity_poly.pdbx_seq_one_letter_code
_entity_poly.pdbx_strand_id
1 'polypeptide(L)'
;MLYLACQRQGGIVTMTGEGTNDVPALQQASVKVVMGIAGTNTCKQAGDILLVDDNFASILTGVEQGRLLFANLKKSIVYTMTSNIAKIMSFLICLLTTVPLAWGIITVLCIDFINITGGISLAYEKAETDIMKRPPRNPKNTRSIVVFSSILLASSFIGIIQVATGFFAYFLIMINNSYGQQWVRIYLFI
;
A
#
# COMPACT_ATOMS: atom_id res chain seq x y z
N MET A 1 20.52 -26.03 12.09
CA MET A 1 19.27 -26.76 12.39
C MET A 1 18.14 -25.88 12.95
N LEU A 2 18.40 -24.95 13.88
CA LEU A 2 17.36 -24.07 14.46
C LEU A 2 16.59 -23.23 13.43
N TYR A 3 17.27 -22.71 12.41
CA TYR A 3 16.65 -21.97 11.30
C TYR A 3 15.52 -22.75 10.63
N LEU A 4 15.81 -23.98 10.17
CA LEU A 4 14.86 -24.83 9.46
C LEU A 4 13.66 -25.20 10.36
N ALA A 5 13.87 -25.37 11.67
CA ALA A 5 12.79 -25.63 12.61
C ALA A 5 11.82 -24.44 12.71
N CYS A 6 12.35 -23.21 12.82
CA CYS A 6 11.53 -22.00 12.90
C CYS A 6 10.84 -21.68 11.55
N GLN A 7 11.53 -21.94 10.43
CA GLN A 7 10.96 -21.79 9.10
C GLN A 7 9.84 -22.81 8.82
N ARG A 8 9.96 -24.06 9.30
CA ARG A 8 8.89 -25.07 9.22
C ARG A 8 7.62 -24.63 9.95
N GLN A 9 7.77 -23.92 11.07
CA GLN A 9 6.64 -23.30 11.78
C GLN A 9 6.06 -22.08 11.05
N GLY A 10 6.67 -21.64 9.94
CA GLY A 10 6.23 -20.48 9.16
C GLY A 10 6.67 -19.14 9.74
N GLY A 11 7.67 -19.13 10.64
CA GLY A 11 8.27 -17.91 11.14
C GLY A 11 9.17 -17.24 10.10
N ILE A 12 9.21 -15.90 10.11
CA ILE A 12 10.23 -15.12 9.41
C ILE A 12 11.40 -14.98 10.38
N VAL A 13 12.58 -15.44 9.98
CA VAL A 13 13.77 -15.48 10.85
C VAL A 13 14.78 -14.45 10.37
N THR A 14 15.18 -13.56 11.28
CA THR A 14 16.31 -12.65 11.10
C THR A 14 17.51 -13.22 11.84
N MET A 15 18.69 -13.17 11.23
CA MET A 15 19.94 -13.54 11.89
C MET A 15 20.89 -12.36 11.94
N THR A 16 21.62 -12.28 13.05
CA THR A 16 22.70 -11.32 13.27
C THR A 16 24.03 -12.06 13.28
N GLY A 17 25.04 -11.54 12.61
CA GLY A 17 26.38 -12.14 12.59
C GLY A 17 27.48 -11.10 12.47
N GLU A 18 28.71 -11.53 12.77
CA GLU A 18 29.91 -10.68 12.68
C GLU A 18 31.11 -11.46 12.10
N GLY A 19 31.16 -12.78 12.31
CA GLY A 19 32.23 -13.63 11.85
C GLY A 19 32.04 -14.17 10.44
N THR A 20 33.13 -14.59 9.80
CA THR A 20 33.10 -15.36 8.55
C THR A 20 32.37 -16.70 8.72
N ASN A 21 32.42 -17.26 9.92
CA ASN A 21 31.74 -18.50 10.30
C ASN A 21 30.21 -18.36 10.33
N ASP A 22 29.68 -17.14 10.45
CA ASP A 22 28.24 -16.87 10.50
C ASP A 22 27.61 -16.78 9.10
N VAL A 23 28.44 -16.64 8.05
CA VAL A 23 28.00 -16.46 6.66
C VAL A 23 27.06 -17.58 6.19
N PRO A 24 27.34 -18.88 6.42
CA PRO A 24 26.41 -19.94 6.02
C PRO A 24 25.05 -19.86 6.71
N ALA A 25 25.01 -19.36 7.96
CA ALA A 25 23.76 -19.16 8.69
C ALA A 25 23.00 -17.94 8.17
N LEU A 26 23.68 -16.80 7.98
CA LEU A 26 23.11 -15.59 7.39
C LEU A 26 22.51 -15.87 6.01
N GLN A 27 23.19 -16.64 5.15
CA GLN A 27 22.64 -16.98 3.83
C GLN A 27 21.31 -17.74 3.87
N GLN A 28 21.04 -18.45 4.96
CA GLN A 28 19.75 -19.13 5.14
C GLN A 28 18.67 -18.16 5.65
N ALA A 29 19.03 -17.12 6.41
CA ALA A 29 18.06 -16.21 7.03
C ALA A 29 17.22 -15.42 6.01
N SER A 30 16.01 -15.02 6.43
CA SER A 30 15.13 -14.18 5.59
C SER A 30 15.57 -12.72 5.57
N VAL A 31 16.20 -12.26 6.65
CA VAL A 31 16.82 -10.94 6.77
C VAL A 31 18.15 -11.12 7.49
N LYS A 32 19.21 -10.54 6.93
CA LYS A 32 20.59 -10.68 7.42
C LYS A 32 21.09 -9.37 7.96
N VAL A 33 21.33 -9.31 9.26
CA VAL A 33 21.85 -8.12 9.94
C VAL A 33 23.31 -8.37 10.31
N VAL A 34 24.19 -7.42 10.05
CA VAL A 34 25.63 -7.57 10.27
C VAL A 34 26.20 -6.37 11.01
N MET A 35 27.19 -6.62 11.86
CA MET A 35 27.92 -5.58 12.56
C MET A 35 28.87 -4.82 11.61
N GLY A 36 28.83 -3.50 11.67
CA GLY A 36 29.62 -2.56 10.88
C GLY A 36 31.06 -2.39 11.37
N ILE A 37 31.32 -2.51 12.66
CA ILE A 37 32.67 -2.33 13.24
C ILE A 37 33.31 -3.71 13.49
N ALA A 38 32.68 -4.54 14.34
CA ALA A 38 33.14 -5.88 14.71
C ALA A 38 33.05 -6.90 13.57
N GLY A 39 32.20 -6.64 12.57
CA GLY A 39 32.00 -7.56 11.45
C GLY A 39 33.23 -7.70 10.53
N THR A 40 33.51 -8.94 10.13
CA THR A 40 34.49 -9.26 9.09
C THR A 40 34.01 -8.79 7.71
N ASN A 41 34.91 -8.42 6.80
CA ASN A 41 34.55 -7.94 5.46
C ASN A 41 33.71 -8.93 4.67
N THR A 42 33.98 -10.23 4.81
CA THR A 42 33.19 -11.29 4.19
C THR A 42 31.77 -11.35 4.76
N CYS A 43 31.61 -11.11 6.06
CA CYS A 43 30.30 -11.09 6.69
C CYS A 43 29.50 -9.85 6.26
N LYS A 44 30.14 -8.67 6.19
CA LYS A 44 29.51 -7.42 5.72
C LYS A 44 28.97 -7.52 4.29
N GLN A 45 29.68 -8.24 3.41
CA GLN A 45 29.22 -8.49 2.04
C GLN A 45 28.07 -9.49 1.95
N ALA A 46 27.92 -10.37 2.93
CA ALA A 46 26.89 -11.40 2.95
C ALA A 46 25.55 -10.90 3.51
N GLY A 47 25.53 -9.75 4.20
CA GLY A 47 24.35 -9.20 4.84
C GLY A 47 23.49 -8.29 3.98
N ASP A 48 22.23 -8.14 4.40
CA ASP A 48 21.27 -7.26 3.74
C ASP A 48 21.18 -5.89 4.48
N ILE A 49 21.45 -5.88 5.79
CA ILE A 49 21.42 -4.69 6.66
C ILE A 49 22.73 -4.62 7.45
N LEU A 50 23.39 -3.46 7.41
CA LEU A 50 24.61 -3.18 8.16
C LEU A 50 24.30 -2.25 9.35
N LEU A 51 24.65 -2.67 10.56
CA LEU A 51 24.63 -1.83 11.76
C LEU A 51 25.93 -1.04 11.82
N VAL A 52 25.92 0.17 11.27
CA VAL A 52 27.12 1.02 11.16
C VAL A 52 27.75 1.30 12.53
N ASP A 53 26.94 1.36 13.59
CA ASP A 53 27.31 1.69 14.96
C ASP A 53 27.44 0.47 15.89
N ASP A 54 27.26 -0.76 15.39
CA ASP A 54 27.23 -2.02 16.17
C ASP A 54 26.22 -2.04 17.31
N ASN A 55 25.20 -1.18 17.26
CA ASN A 55 24.22 -1.09 18.32
C ASN A 55 23.02 -2.01 18.04
N PHE A 56 22.84 -3.04 18.87
CA PHE A 56 21.66 -3.92 18.80
C PHE A 56 20.33 -3.17 19.00
N ALA A 57 20.32 -2.01 19.66
CA ALA A 57 19.11 -1.19 19.81
C ALA A 57 18.55 -0.73 18.44
N SER A 58 19.40 -0.55 17.43
CA SER A 58 19.00 -0.20 16.07
C SER A 58 18.10 -1.27 15.43
N ILE A 59 18.22 -2.54 15.86
CA ILE A 59 17.31 -3.62 15.42
C ILE A 59 15.90 -3.40 15.96
N LEU A 60 15.76 -2.98 17.23
CA LEU A 60 14.45 -2.69 17.83
C LEU A 60 13.76 -1.54 17.07
N THR A 61 14.50 -0.46 16.80
CA THR A 61 14.01 0.65 15.98
C THR A 61 13.66 0.19 14.56
N GLY A 62 14.47 -0.67 13.95
CA GLY A 62 14.19 -1.24 12.63
C GLY A 62 12.89 -2.06 12.59
N VAL A 63 12.62 -2.86 13.63
CA VAL A 63 11.36 -3.62 13.76
C VAL A 63 10.17 -2.67 13.91
N GLU A 64 10.31 -1.61 14.72
CA GLU A 64 9.27 -0.59 14.89
C GLU A 64 8.95 0.10 13.57
N GLN A 65 9.96 0.59 12.85
CA GLN A 65 9.79 1.26 11.56
C GLN A 65 9.23 0.31 10.49
N GLY A 66 9.64 -0.96 10.48
CA GLY A 66 9.08 -1.97 9.57
C GLY A 66 7.58 -2.21 9.82
N ARG A 67 7.15 -2.23 11.09
CA ARG A 67 5.73 -2.36 11.46
C ARG A 67 4.93 -1.11 11.07
N LEU A 68 5.48 0.07 11.31
CA LEU A 68 4.90 1.36 10.90
C LEU A 68 4.68 1.40 9.38
N LEU A 69 5.75 1.15 8.62
CA LEU A 69 5.72 1.20 7.16
C LEU A 69 4.67 0.24 6.60
N PHE A 70 4.57 -0.97 7.13
CA PHE A 70 3.56 -1.94 6.68
C PHE A 70 2.13 -1.47 6.93
N ALA A 71 1.85 -0.82 8.05
CA ALA A 71 0.54 -0.25 8.33
C ALA A 71 0.20 0.89 7.36
N ASN A 72 1.15 1.79 7.13
CA ASN A 72 0.99 2.94 6.25
C ASN A 72 0.86 2.54 4.77
N LEU A 73 1.59 1.51 4.34
CA LEU A 73 1.47 0.96 2.98
C LEU A 73 0.06 0.41 2.72
N LYS A 74 -0.60 -0.20 3.70
CA LYS A 74 -2.00 -0.62 3.52
C LYS A 74 -2.92 0.55 3.26
N LYS A 75 -2.76 1.67 3.97
CA LYS A 75 -3.56 2.88 3.76
C LYS A 75 -3.31 3.47 2.37
N SER A 76 -2.05 3.54 1.96
CA SER A 76 -1.66 4.02 0.63
C SER A 76 -2.26 3.13 -0.50
N ILE A 77 -2.26 1.80 -0.32
CA ILE A 77 -2.90 0.87 -1.27
C ILE A 77 -4.41 1.10 -1.33
N VAL A 78 -5.09 1.23 -0.19
CA VAL A 78 -6.55 1.53 -0.14
C VAL A 78 -6.85 2.84 -0.87
N TYR A 79 -6.06 3.88 -0.62
CA TYR A 79 -6.22 5.19 -1.26
C TYR A 79 -6.13 5.09 -2.79
N THR A 80 -5.06 4.46 -3.32
CA THR A 80 -4.87 4.32 -4.76
C THR A 80 -5.95 3.44 -5.39
N MET A 81 -6.29 2.31 -4.77
CA MET A 81 -7.33 1.40 -5.28
C MET A 81 -8.72 2.04 -5.33
N THR A 82 -9.07 2.84 -4.31
CA THR A 82 -10.35 3.57 -4.27
C THR A 82 -10.53 4.46 -5.50
N SER A 83 -9.50 5.25 -5.84
CA SER A 83 -9.57 6.16 -6.99
C SER A 83 -9.69 5.41 -8.33
N ASN A 84 -9.02 4.25 -8.45
CA ASN A 84 -9.08 3.42 -9.65
C ASN A 84 -10.46 2.79 -9.84
N ILE A 85 -11.08 2.30 -8.78
CA ILE A 85 -12.46 1.76 -8.82
C ILE A 85 -13.42 2.87 -9.26
N ALA A 86 -13.31 4.08 -8.71
CA ALA A 86 -14.17 5.19 -9.08
C ALA A 86 -14.05 5.57 -10.57
N LYS A 87 -12.83 5.57 -11.12
CA LYS A 87 -12.59 5.85 -12.55
C LYS A 87 -13.22 4.79 -13.46
N ILE A 88 -13.00 3.51 -13.16
CA ILE A 88 -13.56 2.39 -13.94
C ILE A 88 -15.08 2.41 -13.88
N MET A 89 -15.66 2.59 -12.68
CA MET A 89 -17.11 2.65 -12.51
C MET A 89 -17.71 3.85 -13.24
N SER A 90 -17.06 5.01 -13.19
CA SER A 90 -17.53 6.19 -13.92
C SER A 90 -17.52 5.99 -15.42
N PHE A 91 -16.47 5.38 -15.95
CA PHE A 91 -16.39 5.03 -17.37
C PHE A 91 -17.47 4.03 -17.77
N LEU A 92 -17.70 3.00 -16.96
CA LEU A 92 -18.72 1.98 -17.21
C LEU A 92 -20.14 2.57 -17.18
N ILE A 93 -20.43 3.48 -16.26
CA ILE A 93 -21.74 4.16 -16.19
C ILE A 93 -21.96 5.00 -17.44
N CYS A 94 -21.00 5.83 -17.86
CA CYS A 94 -21.12 6.62 -19.10
C CYS A 94 -21.37 5.72 -20.32
N LEU A 95 -20.71 4.56 -20.40
CA LEU A 95 -20.91 3.59 -21.47
C LEU A 95 -22.33 3.01 -21.47
N LEU A 96 -22.84 2.60 -20.29
CA LEU A 96 -24.17 1.97 -20.15
C LEU A 96 -25.31 2.96 -20.35
N THR A 97 -25.17 4.19 -19.88
CA THR A 97 -26.22 5.22 -19.98
C THR A 97 -26.08 6.06 -21.24
N THR A 98 -25.13 5.76 -22.14
CA THR A 98 -24.85 6.52 -23.38
C THR A 98 -24.71 8.04 -23.16
N VAL A 99 -24.23 8.42 -21.98
CA VAL A 99 -23.98 9.82 -21.60
C VAL A 99 -22.60 10.22 -22.14
N PRO A 100 -22.41 11.47 -22.62
CA PRO A 100 -21.09 11.91 -23.07
C PRO A 100 -20.01 11.67 -22.01
N LEU A 101 -18.83 11.28 -22.46
CA LEU A 101 -17.75 10.91 -21.55
C LEU A 101 -17.42 12.07 -20.61
N ALA A 102 -17.60 11.85 -19.30
CA ALA A 102 -17.43 12.91 -18.30
C ALA A 102 -15.98 13.40 -18.17
N TRP A 103 -15.00 12.56 -18.53
CA TRP A 103 -13.57 12.83 -18.37
C TRP A 103 -12.78 12.46 -19.61
N GLY A 104 -11.83 13.32 -20.01
CA GLY A 104 -10.87 12.99 -21.05
C GLY A 104 -9.69 12.18 -20.51
N ILE A 105 -9.05 11.39 -21.36
CA ILE A 105 -7.89 10.54 -21.00
C ILE A 105 -6.77 11.36 -20.31
N ILE A 106 -6.52 12.58 -20.80
CA ILE A 106 -5.51 13.49 -20.24
C ILE A 106 -5.85 13.86 -18.79
N THR A 107 -7.12 14.19 -18.51
CA THR A 107 -7.54 14.57 -17.15
C THR A 107 -7.41 13.42 -16.16
N VAL A 108 -7.71 12.18 -16.59
CA VAL A 108 -7.54 10.99 -15.76
C VAL A 108 -6.08 10.78 -15.40
N LEU A 109 -5.19 10.93 -16.38
CA LEU A 109 -3.74 10.80 -16.20
C LEU A 109 -3.18 11.90 -15.28
N CYS A 110 -3.64 13.15 -15.40
CA CYS A 110 -3.29 14.22 -14.46
C CYS A 110 -3.68 13.87 -13.02
N ILE A 111 -4.88 13.32 -12.82
CA ILE A 111 -5.34 12.87 -11.49
C ILE A 111 -4.46 11.75 -10.95
N ASP A 112 -4.01 10.81 -11.80
CA ASP A 112 -3.09 9.76 -11.38
C ASP A 112 -1.77 10.33 -10.86
N PHE A 113 -1.18 11.31 -11.55
CA PHE A 113 0.03 11.97 -11.08
C PHE A 113 -0.15 12.67 -9.73
N ILE A 114 -1.30 13.33 -9.53
CA ILE A 114 -1.64 13.97 -8.25
C ILE A 114 -1.87 12.91 -7.16
N ASN A 115 -2.48 11.78 -7.48
CA ASN A 115 -2.72 10.72 -6.51
C ASN A 115 -1.44 10.03 -6.05
N ILE A 116 -0.39 9.98 -6.87
CA ILE A 116 0.91 9.43 -6.46
C ILE A 116 1.47 10.21 -5.27
N THR A 117 1.40 11.55 -5.30
CA THR A 117 1.93 12.37 -4.19
C THR A 117 1.12 12.18 -2.91
N GLY A 118 -0.21 12.11 -3.01
CA GLY A 118 -1.09 11.78 -1.88
C GLY A 118 -0.83 10.39 -1.30
N GLY A 119 -0.65 9.38 -2.16
CA GLY A 119 -0.32 8.02 -1.77
C GLY A 119 1.03 7.91 -1.06
N ILE A 120 2.03 8.69 -1.48
CA ILE A 120 3.33 8.77 -0.81
C ILE A 120 3.20 9.47 0.54
N SER A 121 2.40 10.54 0.64
CA SER A 121 2.19 11.26 1.90
C SER A 121 1.65 10.34 3.00
N LEU A 122 0.78 9.38 2.66
CA LEU A 122 0.26 8.39 3.60
C LEU A 122 1.34 7.44 4.12
N ALA A 123 2.46 7.26 3.41
CA ALA A 123 3.58 6.46 3.87
C ALA A 123 4.28 7.07 5.09
N TYR A 124 4.23 8.41 5.24
CA TYR A 124 4.87 9.19 6.30
C TYR A 124 3.98 9.40 7.54
N GLU A 125 2.83 8.75 7.60
CA GLU A 125 1.91 8.89 8.72
C GLU A 125 2.48 8.28 10.01
N LYS A 126 2.10 8.84 11.17
CA LYS A 126 2.57 8.34 12.47
C LYS A 126 1.89 7.04 12.85
N ALA A 127 2.52 6.28 13.76
CA ALA A 127 1.97 5.02 14.25
C ALA A 127 0.62 5.21 14.92
N GLU A 128 -0.38 4.47 14.45
CA GLU A 128 -1.67 4.36 15.13
C GLU A 128 -1.58 3.31 16.24
N THR A 129 -1.66 3.74 17.50
CA THR A 129 -1.58 2.92 18.72
C THR A 129 -0.24 2.16 18.89
N ASP A 130 -0.04 1.53 20.05
CA ASP A 130 1.23 0.89 20.42
C ASP A 130 1.56 -0.32 19.51
N ILE A 131 2.27 -0.05 18.42
CA ILE A 131 2.66 -1.02 17.38
C ILE A 131 3.64 -2.08 17.90
N MET A 132 4.38 -1.79 18.96
CA MET A 132 5.36 -2.71 19.55
C MET A 132 4.71 -3.70 20.51
N LYS A 133 3.62 -3.31 21.20
CA LYS A 133 2.84 -4.23 22.06
C LYS A 133 2.06 -5.31 21.31
N ARG A 134 1.84 -5.14 20.00
CA ARG A 134 1.11 -6.13 19.18
C ARG A 134 2.00 -7.36 18.88
N PRO A 135 1.45 -8.59 18.87
CA PRO A 135 2.24 -9.76 18.48
C PRO A 135 2.69 -9.67 17.01
N PRO A 136 3.81 -10.31 16.64
CA PRO A 136 4.29 -10.35 15.26
C PRO A 136 3.22 -10.89 14.30
N ARG A 137 3.14 -10.30 13.11
CA ARG A 137 2.20 -10.72 12.08
C ARG A 137 2.47 -12.17 11.67
N ASN A 138 1.42 -12.98 11.61
CA ASN A 138 1.50 -14.30 11.02
C ASN A 138 1.54 -14.19 9.47
N PRO A 139 2.62 -14.64 8.81
CA PRO A 139 2.74 -14.55 7.36
C PRO A 139 1.75 -15.47 6.63
N LYS A 140 1.35 -16.59 7.25
CA LYS A 140 0.42 -17.59 6.68
C LYS A 140 -1.05 -17.29 7.00
N ASN A 141 -1.34 -16.79 8.21
CA ASN A 141 -2.71 -16.48 8.67
C ASN A 141 -3.12 -15.02 8.38
N THR A 142 -2.29 -14.25 7.68
CA THR A 142 -2.82 -13.11 6.92
C THR A 142 -3.68 -13.70 5.82
N ARG A 143 -4.94 -14.03 6.11
CA ARG A 143 -5.94 -14.37 5.10
C ARG A 143 -5.95 -13.21 4.12
N SER A 144 -5.18 -13.36 3.04
CA SER A 144 -5.06 -12.39 1.95
C SER A 144 -6.45 -11.97 1.51
N ILE A 145 -7.38 -12.91 1.48
CA ILE A 145 -8.79 -12.69 1.17
C ILE A 145 -9.49 -11.77 2.18
N VAL A 146 -9.28 -11.88 3.49
CA VAL A 146 -9.99 -11.01 4.46
C VAL A 146 -9.43 -9.59 4.43
N VAL A 147 -8.11 -9.44 4.37
CA VAL A 147 -7.48 -8.10 4.25
C VAL A 147 -7.81 -7.48 2.90
N PHE A 148 -7.75 -8.24 1.82
CA PHE A 148 -8.13 -7.80 0.49
C PHE A 148 -9.62 -7.47 0.40
N SER A 149 -10.51 -8.29 0.97
CA SER A 149 -11.94 -7.99 1.03
C SER A 149 -12.24 -6.77 1.87
N SER A 150 -11.56 -6.56 3.00
CA SER A 150 -11.71 -5.33 3.80
C SER A 150 -11.21 -4.10 3.03
N ILE A 151 -10.07 -4.20 2.35
CA ILE A 151 -9.53 -3.14 1.48
C ILE A 151 -10.51 -2.86 0.33
N LEU A 152 -11.00 -3.90 -0.35
CA LEU A 152 -11.92 -3.79 -1.47
C LEU A 152 -13.26 -3.20 -1.03
N LEU A 153 -13.82 -3.65 0.09
CA LEU A 153 -15.08 -3.14 0.63
C LEU A 153 -14.96 -1.67 1.04
N ALA A 154 -13.90 -1.29 1.76
CA ALA A 154 -13.63 0.10 2.10
C ALA A 154 -13.45 0.96 0.85
N SER A 155 -12.67 0.48 -0.12
CA SER A 155 -12.41 1.19 -1.38
C SER A 155 -13.67 1.31 -2.24
N SER A 156 -14.55 0.31 -2.21
CA SER A 156 -15.82 0.32 -2.95
C SER A 156 -16.79 1.32 -2.34
N PHE A 157 -16.89 1.37 -1.01
CA PHE A 157 -17.78 2.32 -0.33
C PHE A 157 -17.37 3.77 -0.60
N ILE A 158 -16.08 4.10 -0.42
CA ILE A 158 -15.56 5.43 -0.72
C ILE A 158 -15.63 5.73 -2.22
N GLY A 159 -15.37 4.73 -3.06
CA GLY A 159 -15.45 4.85 -4.51
C GLY A 159 -16.87 5.20 -5.00
N ILE A 160 -17.91 4.58 -4.45
CA ILE A 160 -19.31 4.90 -4.78
C ILE A 160 -19.63 6.36 -4.45
N ILE A 161 -19.20 6.86 -3.29
CA ILE A 161 -19.39 8.25 -2.89
C ILE A 161 -18.68 9.20 -3.88
N GLN A 162 -17.45 8.85 -4.28
CA GLN A 162 -16.68 9.63 -5.25
C GLN A 162 -17.35 9.68 -6.63
N VAL A 163 -17.87 8.54 -7.10
CA VAL A 163 -18.63 8.45 -8.36
C VAL A 163 -19.91 9.27 -8.28
N ALA A 164 -20.71 9.11 -7.22
CA ALA A 164 -21.96 9.85 -7.03
C ALA A 164 -21.71 11.36 -7.01
N THR A 165 -20.68 11.81 -6.29
CA THR A 165 -20.29 13.23 -6.23
C THR A 165 -19.82 13.74 -7.59
N GLY A 166 -19.01 12.94 -8.31
CA GLY A 166 -18.51 13.28 -9.64
C GLY A 166 -19.64 13.42 -10.68
N PHE A 167 -20.59 12.47 -10.71
CA PHE A 167 -21.75 12.55 -11.58
C PHE A 167 -22.69 13.70 -11.20
N PHE A 168 -22.89 13.95 -9.91
CA PHE A 168 -23.69 15.09 -9.46
C PHE A 168 -23.11 16.41 -9.97
N ALA A 169 -21.80 16.63 -9.81
CA ALA A 169 -21.12 17.81 -10.35
C ALA A 169 -21.21 17.88 -11.88
N TYR A 170 -21.05 16.75 -12.58
CA TYR A 170 -21.18 16.67 -14.03
C TYR A 170 -22.58 17.08 -14.52
N PHE A 171 -23.64 16.58 -13.90
CA PHE A 171 -25.02 16.94 -14.26
C PHE A 171 -25.32 18.42 -13.99
N LEU A 172 -24.82 18.99 -12.88
CA LEU A 172 -24.95 20.43 -12.61
C LEU A 172 -24.30 21.28 -13.71
N ILE A 173 -23.11 20.90 -14.17
CA ILE A 173 -22.40 21.59 -15.27
C ILE A 173 -23.17 21.45 -16.58
N MET A 174 -23.74 20.27 -16.86
CA MET A 174 -24.55 20.06 -18.06
C MET A 174 -25.84 20.87 -18.06
N ILE A 175 -26.49 21.03 -16.90
CA ILE A 175 -27.68 21.88 -16.77
C ILE A 175 -27.31 23.36 -17.00
N ASN A 176 -26.18 23.82 -16.48
CA ASN A 176 -25.77 25.22 -16.62
C ASN A 176 -25.19 25.58 -18.00
N ASN A 177 -24.73 24.60 -18.79
CA ASN A 177 -24.22 24.83 -20.14
C ASN A 177 -25.29 24.60 -21.21
N SER A 178 -25.45 25.56 -22.13
CA SER A 178 -26.45 25.52 -23.21
C SER A 178 -26.35 24.28 -24.12
N TYR A 179 -25.15 23.70 -24.29
CA TYR A 179 -24.92 22.45 -25.03
C TYR A 179 -25.27 21.18 -24.24
N GLY A 180 -25.22 21.23 -22.90
CA GLY A 180 -25.56 20.09 -22.03
C GLY A 180 -27.07 19.94 -21.83
N GLN A 181 -27.82 21.04 -21.91
CA GLN A 181 -29.29 21.07 -21.81
C GLN A 181 -30.00 20.13 -22.80
N GLN A 182 -29.49 19.96 -24.03
CA GLN A 182 -30.04 19.02 -25.01
C GLN A 182 -29.91 17.56 -24.54
N TRP A 183 -28.76 17.19 -23.97
CA TRP A 183 -28.53 15.84 -23.43
C TRP A 183 -29.32 15.60 -22.15
N VAL A 184 -29.35 16.57 -21.23
CA VAL A 184 -30.14 16.48 -20.00
C VAL A 184 -31.62 16.27 -20.31
N ARG A 185 -32.19 16.98 -21.30
CA ARG A 185 -33.60 16.81 -21.70
C ARG A 185 -33.92 15.42 -22.26
N ILE A 186 -32.98 14.75 -22.94
CA ILE A 186 -33.19 13.40 -23.48
C ILE A 186 -33.30 12.34 -22.36
N TYR A 187 -32.58 12.53 -21.24
CA TYR A 187 -32.56 11.56 -20.14
C TYR A 187 -33.50 11.87 -18.98
N LEU A 188 -33.91 13.13 -18.78
CA LEU A 188 -34.82 13.54 -17.70
C LEU A 188 -36.30 13.66 -18.14
N PHE A 189 -36.60 13.58 -19.44
CA PHE A 189 -37.97 13.60 -19.99
C PHE A 189 -38.31 12.34 -20.82
N ILE A 190 -37.90 11.18 -20.30
CA ILE A 190 -38.57 9.88 -20.46
C ILE A 190 -39.05 9.48 -19.08
#